data_AF-A0A453H788-F1
#
_entry.id   AF-A0A453H788-F1
#
_cell.length_a   1.000
_cell.length_b   1.000
_cell.length_c   1.000
_cell.angle_alpha   90.00
_cell.angle_beta   90.00
_cell.angle_gamma   90.00
#
_symmetry.space_group_name_H-M   'P 1'
#
loop_
_entity.id
_entity.type
_entity.pdbx_description
1 polymer ?
#
loop_
_entity_poly.entity_id
_entity_poly.type
_entity_poly.pdbx_seq_one_letter_code
_entity_poly.pdbx_strand_id
1 'polypeptide(L)'
;MAFWQARDFLFCGVCGTLLDFNSHRYASCPLCGFKRKAKDIEGKETRYAVTAEDIRRELKIKAFVVLESAPNLDIVVQRSLVS
;
A
#
# COMPACT_ATOMS: atom_id res chain seq x y z
N MET A 1 -5.31 5.66 18.39
CA MET A 1 -4.09 6.02 17.64
C MET A 1 -4.26 5.51 16.22
N ALA A 2 -4.11 6.38 15.22
CA ALA A 2 -4.49 6.04 13.85
C ALA A 2 -3.39 5.16 13.24
N PHE A 3 -3.76 4.01 12.65
CA PHE A 3 -2.88 2.94 12.15
C PHE A 3 -1.85 3.37 11.06
N TRP A 4 -1.88 4.63 10.66
CA TRP A 4 -1.13 5.22 9.53
C TRP A 4 0.20 5.87 9.95
N GLN A 5 0.39 6.12 11.25
CA GLN A 5 1.51 6.94 11.77
C GLN A 5 2.84 6.18 11.92
N ALA A 6 2.86 4.86 11.70
CA ALA A 6 3.99 4.02 12.08
C ALA A 6 4.77 3.40 10.90
N ARG A 7 4.48 3.81 9.66
CA ARG A 7 5.21 3.27 8.51
C ARG A 7 5.60 4.38 7.53
N ASP A 8 6.75 4.98 7.80
CA ASP A 8 7.43 5.84 6.84
C ASP A 8 7.92 4.97 5.69
N PHE A 9 7.18 4.96 4.58
CA PHE A 9 7.58 4.27 3.36
C PHE A 9 8.08 5.30 2.35
N LEU A 10 9.32 5.14 1.89
CA LEU A 10 9.90 6.00 0.86
C LEU A 10 10.38 5.15 -0.31
N PHE A 11 9.93 5.47 -1.51
CA PHE A 11 10.33 4.75 -2.72
C PHE A 11 11.48 5.47 -3.44
N CYS A 12 12.31 4.67 -4.11
CA CYS A 12 13.37 5.15 -4.98
C CYS A 12 12.76 5.86 -6.20
N GLY A 13 13.21 7.09 -6.47
CA GLY A 13 12.74 7.86 -7.62
C GLY A 13 13.22 7.34 -8.98
N VAL A 14 14.10 6.34 -9.00
CA VAL A 14 14.65 5.75 -10.24
C VAL A 14 13.98 4.42 -10.56
N CYS A 15 13.95 3.49 -9.61
CA CYS A 15 13.47 2.12 -9.84
C CYS A 15 12.22 1.75 -9.02
N GLY A 16 11.66 2.67 -8.24
CA GLY A 16 10.44 2.44 -7.45
C GLY A 16 10.60 1.51 -6.23
N THR A 17 11.78 0.95 -6.00
CA THR A 17 12.05 0.08 -4.84
C THR A 17 11.99 0.85 -3.53
N LEU A 18 11.48 0.24 -2.46
CA LEU A 18 11.54 0.81 -1.13
C LEU A 18 12.99 1.12 -0.73
N LEU A 19 13.22 2.36 -0.28
CA LEU A 19 14.51 2.81 0.20
C LEU A 19 14.75 2.29 1.62
N ASP A 20 16.00 1.96 1.89
CA ASP A 20 16.48 1.54 3.20
C ASP A 20 17.12 2.72 3.95
N PHE A 21 16.73 2.93 5.20
CA PHE A 21 17.25 3.96 6.10
C PHE A 21 18.34 3.37 7.00
N ASN A 22 19.44 2.94 6.39
CA ASN A 22 20.62 2.45 7.11
C ASN A 22 21.53 3.56 7.68
N SER A 23 21.17 4.84 7.47
CA SER A 23 21.96 5.99 7.92
C SER A 23 21.06 7.16 8.32
N HIS A 24 21.50 7.92 9.32
CA HIS A 24 20.87 9.19 9.70
C HIS A 24 21.06 10.30 8.65
N ARG A 25 21.94 10.10 7.66
CA ARG A 25 22.28 11.13 6.65
C ARG A 25 21.61 10.91 5.31
N TYR A 26 21.27 9.66 4.97
CA TYR A 26 20.72 9.30 3.68
C TYR A 26 19.90 8.02 3.77
N ALA A 27 18.94 7.88 2.87
CA ALA A 27 18.30 6.62 2.52
C ALA A 27 18.93 6.09 1.22
N SER A 28 19.09 4.77 1.11
CA SER A 28 19.72 4.13 -0.05
C SER A 28 18.81 3.08 -0.67
N CYS A 29 18.83 2.99 -1.99
CA CYS A 29 18.11 1.95 -2.71
C CYS A 29 18.95 0.67 -2.76
N PRO A 30 18.41 -0.48 -2.29
CA PRO A 30 19.15 -1.74 -2.33
C PRO A 30 19.30 -2.32 -3.74
N LEU A 31 18.48 -1.89 -4.72
CA LEU A 31 18.56 -2.41 -6.10
C LEU A 31 19.47 -1.57 -6.99
N CYS A 32 19.29 -0.25 -7.05
CA CYS A 32 20.04 0.61 -7.98
C CYS A 32 21.14 1.44 -7.31
N GLY A 33 21.28 1.36 -5.98
CA GLY A 33 22.30 2.12 -5.23
C GLY A 33 22.02 3.63 -5.13
N PHE A 34 20.91 4.12 -5.68
CA PHE A 34 20.52 5.53 -5.58
C PHE A 34 20.41 5.97 -4.11
N LYS A 35 21.03 7.11 -3.78
CA LYS A 35 21.02 7.66 -2.42
C LYS A 35 20.25 8.98 -2.40
N ARG A 36 19.40 9.14 -1.39
CA ARG A 36 18.61 10.35 -1.16
C ARG A 36 18.94 10.90 0.22
N LYS A 37 19.25 12.19 0.35
CA LYS A 37 19.68 12.77 1.64
C LYS A 37 18.48 12.85 2.59
N ALA A 38 18.72 12.61 3.87
CA ALA A 38 17.68 12.68 4.91
C ALA A 38 17.00 14.07 4.94
N LYS A 39 17.80 15.14 4.78
CA LYS A 39 17.29 16.53 4.70
C LYS A 39 16.30 16.77 3.56
N ASP A 40 16.38 16.00 2.48
CA ASP A 40 15.47 16.13 1.34
C ASP A 40 14.15 15.39 1.55
N ILE A 41 14.06 14.59 2.63
CA ILE A 41 12.93 13.71 2.97
C ILE A 41 12.24 14.22 4.24
N GLU A 42 13.02 14.71 5.21
CA GLU A 42 12.56 15.20 6.50
C GLU A 42 11.43 16.22 6.34
N GLY A 43 10.33 16.02 7.09
CA GLY A 43 9.15 16.88 7.07
C GLY A 43 8.24 16.71 5.85
N LYS A 44 8.57 15.86 4.88
CA LYS A 44 7.70 15.58 3.74
C LYS A 44 6.74 14.43 4.06
N GLU A 45 5.46 14.72 3.97
CA GLU A 45 4.42 13.70 4.10
C GLU A 45 4.22 12.97 2.75
N THR A 46 4.25 11.64 2.78
CA THR A 46 3.89 10.83 1.62
C THR A 46 2.43 10.39 1.79
N ARG A 47 1.55 10.83 0.88
CA ARG A 47 0.14 10.42 0.84
C ARG A 47 -0.10 9.49 -0.35
N TYR A 48 -0.74 8.37 -0.09
CA TYR A 48 -1.24 7.48 -1.12
C TYR A 48 -2.69 7.10 -0.78
N ALA A 49 -3.54 7.06 -1.79
CA ALA A 49 -4.90 6.57 -1.64
C ALA A 49 -4.92 5.10 -2.05
N VAL A 50 -5.46 4.25 -1.18
CA VAL A 50 -5.71 2.84 -1.49
C VAL A 50 -7.19 2.69 -1.79
N THR A 51 -7.51 2.25 -3.00
CA THR A 51 -8.91 1.95 -3.38
C THR A 51 -9.31 0.55 -2.91
N ALA A 52 -10.62 0.27 -2.89
CA ALA A 52 -11.10 -1.07 -2.59
C ALA A 52 -10.59 -2.10 -3.61
N GLU A 53 -10.44 -1.67 -4.86
CA GLU A 53 -9.92 -2.46 -5.98
C GLU A 53 -8.44 -2.80 -5.78
N ASP A 54 -7.63 -1.86 -5.26
CA ASP A 54 -6.22 -2.11 -4.95
C ASP A 54 -6.05 -3.18 -3.89
N ILE A 55 -6.86 -3.12 -2.82
CA ILE A 55 -6.86 -4.14 -1.76
C ILE A 55 -7.29 -5.49 -2.31
N ARG A 56 -8.37 -5.53 -3.11
CA ARG A 56 -8.85 -6.77 -3.73
C ARG A 56 -7.77 -7.40 -4.62
N ARG A 57 -7.10 -6.59 -5.42
CA ARG A 57 -6.00 -7.03 -6.30
C ARG A 57 -4.84 -7.61 -5.49
N GLU A 58 -4.40 -6.92 -4.45
CA GLU A 58 -3.29 -7.37 -3.60
C GLU A 58 -3.63 -8.69 -2.87
N LEU A 59 -4.86 -8.81 -2.37
CA LEU A 59 -5.36 -10.02 -1.71
C LEU A 59 -5.77 -11.14 -2.68
N LYS A 60 -5.59 -10.95 -3.99
CA LYS A 60 -6.03 -11.89 -5.04
C LYS A 60 -7.53 -12.23 -4.96
N ILE A 61 -8.33 -11.30 -4.44
CA ILE A 61 -9.79 -11.40 -4.43
C ILE A 61 -10.27 -11.11 -5.84
N LYS A 62 -10.84 -12.13 -6.50
CA LYS A 62 -11.48 -11.94 -7.81
C LYS A 62 -12.57 -10.88 -7.68
N ALA A 63 -12.56 -9.89 -8.57
CA ALA A 63 -13.69 -8.96 -8.67
C ALA A 63 -14.96 -9.79 -8.89
N PHE A 64 -15.97 -9.56 -8.06
CA PHE A 64 -17.31 -10.09 -8.34
C PHE A 64 -17.76 -9.45 -9.66
N VAL A 65 -17.64 -10.20 -10.75
CA VAL A 65 -18.31 -9.84 -12.00
C VAL A 65 -19.78 -10.13 -11.76
N VAL A 66 -20.57 -9.09 -11.55
CA VAL A 66 -22.03 -9.22 -11.59
C VAL A 66 -22.37 -9.51 -13.05
N LEU A 67 -22.56 -10.79 -13.37
CA LEU A 67 -23.12 -11.18 -14.67
C LEU A 67 -24.56 -10.68 -14.68
N GLU A 68 -24.90 -9.78 -15.61
CA GLU A 68 -26.22 -9.14 -15.76
C GLU A 68 -27.38 -10.13 -16.02
N SER A 69 -27.12 -11.44 -15.99
CA SER A 69 -28.08 -12.51 -16.32
C SER A 69 -28.39 -13.48 -15.17
N ALA A 70 -27.90 -13.27 -13.95
CA ALA A 70 -28.29 -14.12 -12.82
C ALA A 70 -29.50 -13.50 -12.07
N PRO A 71 -30.59 -14.24 -11.83
CA PRO A 71 -31.71 -13.73 -11.04
C PRO A 71 -31.21 -13.32 -9.66
N ASN A 72 -31.67 -12.17 -9.16
CA ASN A 72 -31.35 -11.64 -7.83
C ASN A 72 -31.57 -12.72 -6.75
N LEU A 73 -30.51 -13.45 -6.43
CA LEU A 73 -30.43 -14.21 -5.19
C LEU A 73 -29.82 -13.24 -4.18
N ASP A 74 -30.64 -12.84 -3.21
CA ASP A 74 -30.22 -12.11 -2.03
C ASP A 74 -29.20 -12.94 -1.25
N ILE A 75 -27.93 -12.87 -1.65
CA ILE A 75 -26.84 -13.53 -0.94
C ILE A 75 -26.59 -12.70 0.30
N VAL A 76 -27.23 -13.09 1.40
CA VAL A 76 -26.95 -12.59 2.74
C VAL A 76 -25.53 -13.01 3.10
N VAL A 77 -24.58 -12.08 2.98
CA VAL A 77 -23.20 -12.27 3.44
C VAL A 77 -23.21 -12.26 4.98
N GLN A 78 -23.30 -13.43 5.59
CA GLN A 78 -23.08 -13.57 7.02
C GLN A 78 -21.58 -13.40 7.33
N ARG A 79 -21.24 -12.28 7.96
CA ARG A 79 -19.93 -12.09 8.59
C ARG A 79 -19.86 -13.04 9.79
N SER A 80 -18.93 -14.00 9.76
CA SER A 80 -18.57 -14.76 10.94
C SER A 80 -17.94 -13.80 11.95
N LEU A 81 -18.65 -13.57 13.06
CA LEU A 81 -18.07 -12.96 14.25
C LEU A 81 -17.21 -14.04 14.91
N VAL A 82 -15.90 -13.92 14.78
CA VAL A 82 -14.96 -14.70 15.59
C VAL A 82 -14.97 -14.09 16.99
N SER A 83 -15.47 -14.87 17.95
CA SER A 83 -15.53 -14.58 19.39
C SER A 83 -14.17 -14.63 20.05
#